data_AF-A0AAN7PC41-F1
#
_entry.id   AF-A0AAN7PC41-F1
#
_cell.length_a   1.000
_cell.length_b   1.000
_cell.length_c   1.000
_cell.angle_alpha   90.00
_cell.angle_beta   90.00
_cell.angle_gamma   90.00
#
_symmetry.space_group_name_H-M   'P 1'
#
loop_
_entity.id
_entity.type
_entity.pdbx_description
1 polymer ?
#
loop_
_entity_poly.entity_id
_entity_poly.type
_entity_poly.pdbx_seq_one_letter_code
_entity_poly.pdbx_strand_id
1 'polypeptide(L)'
;MFYLNILLKILFLDSSSDNSDKIRVKRKKQKLKKRKQGWTHEEIELIQNEFRSNIFSKTYPTGKSMKEFLLKHKINKTVPILRSKLQHLLKLKK
;
A
#
# COMPACT_ATOMS: atom_id res chain seq x y z
N MET A 1 39.99 -20.64 -47.15
CA MET A 1 39.17 -21.73 -47.75
C MET A 1 38.15 -22.18 -46.70
N PHE A 2 37.01 -21.48 -46.66
CA PHE A 2 36.11 -21.36 -45.50
C PHE A 2 34.70 -21.94 -45.76
N TYR A 3 34.58 -23.08 -46.44
CA TYR A 3 33.27 -23.61 -46.86
C TYR A 3 33.17 -25.14 -46.87
N LEU A 4 33.43 -25.81 -45.74
CA LEU A 4 33.11 -27.25 -45.60
C LEU A 4 32.38 -27.61 -44.29
N ASN A 5 32.30 -26.73 -43.29
CA ASN A 5 31.60 -27.00 -42.03
C ASN A 5 30.15 -26.46 -41.97
N ILE A 6 29.63 -25.91 -43.07
CA ILE A 6 28.23 -25.43 -43.16
C ILE A 6 27.27 -26.55 -43.59
N LEU A 7 27.76 -27.61 -44.25
CA LEU A 7 26.91 -28.72 -44.68
C LEU A 7 26.56 -29.71 -43.56
N LEU A 8 27.36 -29.79 -42.49
CA LEU A 8 27.07 -30.67 -41.34
C LEU A 8 25.97 -30.12 -40.41
N LYS A 9 25.57 -28.86 -40.58
CA LYS A 9 24.53 -28.19 -39.78
C LYS A 9 23.10 -28.46 -40.25
N ILE A 10 22.91 -29.08 -41.42
CA ILE A 10 21.58 -29.28 -42.02
C ILE A 10 21.04 -30.70 -41.74
N LEU A 11 21.91 -31.69 -41.49
CA LEU A 11 21.51 -33.08 -41.25
C LEU A 11 21.09 -33.41 -39.80
N PHE A 12 21.17 -32.44 -38.87
CA PHE A 12 20.76 -32.64 -37.47
C PHE A 12 19.55 -31.74 -37.10
N LEU A 13 18.65 -31.55 -38.06
CA LEU A 13 17.26 -31.16 -37.83
C LEU A 13 16.37 -32.35 -38.19
N ASP A 14 16.20 -33.29 -37.26
CA ASP A 14 14.89 -33.92 -37.05
C ASP A 14 14.92 -34.78 -35.79
N SER A 15 14.49 -34.20 -34.67
CA SER A 15 13.76 -34.96 -33.66
C SER A 15 13.13 -34.04 -32.64
N SER A 16 11.82 -34.24 -32.53
CA SER A 16 11.03 -34.03 -31.32
C SER A 16 10.63 -32.59 -31.04
N SER A 17 9.54 -32.22 -31.73
CA SER A 17 8.39 -31.57 -31.11
C SER A 17 8.22 -32.01 -29.65
N ASP A 18 8.47 -31.11 -28.70
CA ASP A 18 7.74 -31.15 -27.46
C ASP A 18 7.44 -29.75 -26.93
N ASN A 19 6.20 -29.64 -26.49
CA ASN A 19 5.43 -28.47 -26.17
C ASN A 19 5.50 -28.31 -24.65
N SER A 20 6.12 -27.28 -24.09
CA SER A 20 5.76 -26.83 -22.74
C SER A 20 6.41 -25.50 -22.33
N ASP A 21 5.51 -24.54 -22.13
CA ASP A 21 5.45 -23.66 -20.96
C ASP A 21 6.54 -22.61 -20.72
N LYS A 22 6.14 -21.38 -21.06
CA LYS A 22 6.68 -20.12 -20.54
C LYS A 22 6.73 -20.13 -19.00
N ILE A 23 7.86 -20.48 -18.41
CA ILE A 23 8.11 -20.28 -16.98
C ILE A 23 8.36 -18.78 -16.72
N ARG A 24 7.27 -18.00 -16.62
CA ARG A 24 7.32 -16.63 -16.10
C ARG A 24 7.46 -16.72 -14.58
N VAL A 25 8.69 -16.75 -14.09
CA VAL A 25 9.00 -16.77 -12.64
C VAL A 25 8.44 -15.50 -11.99
N LYS A 26 7.18 -15.56 -11.53
CA LYS A 26 6.59 -14.55 -10.67
C LYS A 26 7.29 -14.66 -9.31
N ARG A 27 8.36 -13.90 -9.10
CA ARG A 27 8.93 -13.64 -7.77
C ARG A 27 7.86 -12.94 -6.93
N LYS A 28 7.01 -13.72 -6.28
CA LYS A 28 5.97 -13.25 -5.36
C LYS A 28 6.70 -12.74 -4.12
N LYS A 29 7.13 -11.47 -4.13
CA LYS A 29 7.63 -10.78 -2.93
C LYS A 29 6.50 -10.86 -1.88
N GLN A 30 6.60 -11.80 -0.95
CA GLN A 30 5.78 -11.79 0.26
C GLN A 30 6.19 -10.55 1.06
N LYS A 31 5.58 -9.40 0.75
CA LYS A 31 5.67 -8.24 1.61
C LYS A 31 4.94 -8.63 2.90
N LEU A 32 5.67 -8.84 3.99
CA LEU A 32 5.08 -8.95 5.33
C LEU A 32 4.12 -7.77 5.48
N LYS A 33 2.81 -8.04 5.49
CA LYS A 33 1.80 -7.02 5.70
C LYS A 33 1.95 -6.56 7.15
N LYS A 34 2.70 -5.47 7.37
CA LYS A 34 2.74 -4.79 8.67
C LYS A 34 1.28 -4.61 9.11
N ARG A 35 0.92 -5.20 10.26
CA ARG A 35 -0.44 -5.09 10.81
C ARG A 35 -0.76 -3.59 10.93
N LYS A 36 -1.86 -3.15 10.32
CA LYS A 36 -2.30 -1.76 10.43
C LYS A 36 -2.64 -1.52 11.90
N GLN A 37 -1.94 -0.59 12.54
CA GLN A 37 -2.22 -0.23 13.93
C GLN A 37 -3.58 0.47 13.99
N GLY A 38 -4.54 -0.17 14.65
CA GLY A 38 -5.89 0.37 14.87
C GLY A 38 -5.86 1.64 15.71
N TRP A 39 -7.02 2.30 15.81
CA TRP A 39 -7.20 3.41 16.76
C TRP A 39 -7.57 2.85 18.13
N THR A 40 -6.87 3.25 19.17
CA THR A 40 -7.25 2.92 20.54
C THR A 40 -8.44 3.78 20.98
N HIS A 41 -9.11 3.38 22.07
CA HIS A 41 -10.23 4.16 22.59
C HIS A 41 -9.78 5.56 23.04
N GLU A 42 -8.69 5.65 23.80
CA GLU A 42 -8.08 6.90 24.27
C GLU A 42 -7.72 7.84 23.11
N GLU A 43 -7.13 7.31 22.03
CA GLU A 43 -6.84 8.13 20.84
C GLU A 43 -8.11 8.70 20.21
N ILE A 44 -9.22 7.94 20.22
CA ILE A 44 -10.50 8.39 19.68
C ILE A 44 -11.07 9.51 20.54
N GLU A 45 -11.03 9.39 21.87
CA GLU A 45 -11.47 10.43 22.78
C GLU A 45 -10.67 11.72 22.61
N LEU A 46 -9.34 11.62 22.49
CA LEU A 46 -8.48 12.77 22.23
C LEU A 46 -8.85 13.49 20.92
N ILE A 47 -9.12 12.73 19.84
CA ILE A 47 -9.57 13.30 18.57
C ILE A 47 -10.90 14.01 18.74
N GLN A 48 -11.85 13.38 19.44
CA GLN A 48 -13.19 13.94 19.63
C GLN A 48 -13.15 15.22 20.48
N ASN A 49 -12.26 15.29 21.47
CA ASN A 49 -12.09 16.46 22.33
C ASN A 49 -11.40 17.62 21.60
N GLU A 50 -10.25 17.38 20.97
CA GLU A 50 -9.47 18.45 20.31
C GLU A 50 -10.23 19.02 19.10
N PHE A 51 -10.86 18.15 18.29
CA PHE A 51 -11.58 18.56 17.08
C PHE A 51 -13.08 18.64 17.28
N ARG A 52 -13.56 18.81 18.52
CA ARG A 52 -15.00 18.84 18.85
C ARG A 52 -15.76 19.87 18.01
N SER A 53 -15.22 21.08 17.93
CA SER A 53 -15.79 22.19 17.17
C SER A 53 -15.89 21.85 15.68
N ASN A 54 -14.80 21.34 15.09
CA ASN A 54 -14.74 20.90 13.70
C ASN A 54 -15.72 19.75 13.40
N ILE A 55 -15.85 18.79 14.32
CA ILE A 55 -16.77 17.67 14.17
C ILE A 55 -18.22 18.16 14.19
N PHE A 56 -18.54 19.08 15.10
CA PHE A 56 -19.87 19.67 15.21
C PHE A 56 -20.22 20.55 14.00
N SER A 57 -19.29 21.40 13.56
CA SER A 57 -19.46 22.29 12.40
C SER A 57 -19.31 21.58 11.05
N LYS A 58 -19.10 20.26 11.07
CA LYS A 58 -18.82 19.42 9.88
C LYS A 58 -17.69 19.95 8.99
N THR A 59 -16.73 20.64 9.59
CA THR A 59 -15.61 21.26 8.88
C THR A 59 -14.35 20.44 9.10
N TYR A 60 -13.50 20.31 8.07
CA TYR A 60 -12.22 19.64 8.23
C TYR A 60 -11.17 20.58 8.85
N PRO A 61 -10.42 20.12 9.87
CA PRO A 61 -9.25 20.85 10.36
C PRO A 61 -8.19 20.99 9.26
N THR A 62 -7.29 21.96 9.42
CA THR A 62 -6.17 22.13 8.50
C THR A 62 -5.14 21.02 8.67
N GLY A 63 -4.38 20.73 7.62
CA GLY A 63 -3.30 19.73 7.68
C GLY A 63 -2.22 20.07 8.72
N LYS A 64 -1.98 21.37 8.96
CA LYS A 64 -1.05 21.86 9.99
C LYS A 64 -1.55 21.50 11.39
N SER A 65 -2.82 21.82 11.70
CA SER A 65 -3.43 21.50 12.99
C SER A 65 -3.46 19.98 13.26
N MET A 66 -3.76 19.17 12.24
CA MET A 66 -3.69 17.71 12.35
C MET A 66 -2.26 17.21 12.65
N LYS A 67 -1.24 17.82 12.04
CA LYS A 67 0.16 17.47 12.30
C LYS A 67 0.57 17.85 13.73
N GLU A 68 0.18 19.04 14.18
CA GLU A 68 0.43 19.51 15.55
C GLU A 68 -0.22 18.60 16.58
N PHE A 69 -1.47 18.18 16.36
CA PHE A 69 -2.16 17.21 17.22
C PHE A 69 -1.39 15.88 17.34
N LEU A 70 -0.94 15.31 16.22
CA LEU A 70 -0.19 14.05 16.22
C LEU A 70 1.13 14.17 17.01
N LEU A 71 1.82 15.31 16.89
CA LEU A 71 3.05 15.58 17.63
C LEU A 71 2.78 15.80 19.12
N LYS A 72 1.77 16.61 19.47
CA LYS A 72 1.35 16.92 20.84
C LYS A 72 1.04 15.66 21.65
N HIS A 73 0.32 14.71 21.04
CA HIS A 73 -0.09 13.46 21.70
C HIS A 73 0.85 12.27 21.42
N LYS A 74 2.00 12.50 20.77
CA LYS A 74 2.99 11.46 20.42
C LYS A 74 2.39 10.26 19.66
N ILE A 75 1.39 10.52 18.81
CA ILE A 75 0.69 9.49 18.04
C ILE A 75 1.50 9.18 16.78
N ASN A 76 1.96 7.94 16.64
CA ASN A 76 2.72 7.47 15.48
C ASN A 76 1.81 7.13 14.28
N LYS A 77 1.03 8.11 13.82
CA LYS A 77 0.16 8.00 12.64
C LYS A 77 0.41 9.19 11.71
N THR A 78 0.05 9.03 10.45
CA THR A 78 0.19 10.10 9.46
C THR A 78 -1.08 10.94 9.36
N VAL A 79 -0.95 12.19 8.90
CA VAL A 79 -2.08 13.10 8.67
C VAL A 79 -3.19 12.48 7.81
N PRO A 80 -2.92 11.73 6.72
CA PRO A 80 -3.96 11.04 5.97
C PRO A 80 -4.75 10.00 6.78
N ILE A 81 -4.09 9.28 7.70
CA ILE A 81 -4.75 8.28 8.57
C ILE A 81 -5.69 8.99 9.55
N LEU A 82 -5.23 10.10 10.15
CA LEU A 82 -6.07 10.95 11.01
C LEU A 82 -7.25 11.56 10.25
N ARG A 83 -7.02 12.07 9.04
CA ARG A 83 -8.07 12.63 8.18
C ARG A 83 -9.15 11.60 7.86
N SER A 84 -8.76 10.37 7.53
CA SER A 84 -9.70 9.26 7.31
C SER A 84 -10.52 8.95 8.56
N LYS A 85 -9.91 8.98 9.75
CA LYS A 85 -10.63 8.79 11.02
C LYS A 85 -11.60 9.93 11.32
N LEU A 86 -11.19 11.18 11.12
CA LEU A 86 -12.05 12.35 11.27
C LEU A 86 -13.25 12.30 10.31
N GLN A 87 -13.03 11.91 9.05
CA GLN A 87 -14.12 11.71 8.08
C GLN A 87 -15.15 10.69 8.56
N HIS A 88 -14.70 9.60 9.19
CA HIS A 88 -15.60 8.61 9.77
C HIS A 88 -16.40 9.18 10.95
N LEU A 89 -15.74 9.88 11.87
CA LEU A 89 -16.38 10.52 13.03
C LEU A 89 -17.42 11.56 12.63
N LEU A 90 -17.14 12.31 11.57
CA LEU A 90 -18.07 13.28 10.98
C LEU A 90 -19.36 12.64 10.43
N LYS A 91 -19.27 11.41 9.91
CA LYS A 91 -20.42 10.68 9.34
C LYS A 91 -21.29 10.00 10.39
N LEU A 92 -20.72 9.59 11.52
CA LEU A 92 -21.43 8.89 12.60
C LEU A 92 -22.36 9.78 13.42
N LYS A 93 -22.13 11.10 13.44
CA LYS A 93 -22.95 12.08 14.17
C LYS A 93 -24.24 12.49 13.41
N LYS A 94 -24.69 11.64 12.46
CA LYS A 94 -25.91 11.85 11.67
C LYS A 94 -27.03 11.00 12.25
#